data_AF-K1S633-F1
#
_entry.id   AF-K1S633-F1
#
_cell.length_a   1.000
_cell.length_b   1.000
_cell.length_c   1.000
_cell.angle_alpha   90.00
_cell.angle_beta   90.00
_cell.angle_gamma   90.00
#
_symmetry.space_group_name_H-M   'P 1'
#
loop_
_entity.id
_entity.type
_entity.pdbx_description
1 polymer ?
#
loop_
_entity_poly.entity_id
_entity_poly.type
_entity_poly.pdbx_seq_one_letter_code
_entity_poly.pdbx_strand_id
1 'polypeptide(L)'
;MGDEVTLQVFEGTEGIPTNAEVVFLGKSPTLKVSDQLAGRFFNAFGDPIDGGPEIEGQEVPIGGPSVNPVRRKQPSELIATGIAGIDLNNTLVSGQKIPFLTDPDQPFNQVMANVALRAETDKIILGGMGMTNDDYLYFKNVFSNAGALDRIISFVNTTENPPVERLLIPDMALTAAEYFAVEHNQKVLVLLTDMTSYADALAIVSNRMDQIPSKDSMPGSLYSDLA
;
A
#
# COMPACT_ATOMS: atom_id res chain seq x y z
N MET A 1 -13.67 4.27 34.59
CA MET A 1 -13.05 4.20 33.26
C MET A 1 -11.58 4.47 33.51
N GLY A 2 -10.69 3.54 33.15
CA GLY A 2 -9.32 3.52 33.65
C GLY A 2 -8.45 4.60 33.02
N ASP A 3 -7.49 5.10 33.80
CA ASP A 3 -6.45 6.06 33.40
C ASP A 3 -5.27 5.38 32.67
N GLU A 4 -5.45 4.14 32.19
CA GLU A 4 -4.43 3.34 31.52
C GLU A 4 -4.71 3.24 30.01
N VAL A 5 -3.65 3.33 29.21
CA VAL A 5 -3.68 3.16 27.76
C VAL A 5 -2.56 2.23 27.33
N THR A 6 -2.86 1.33 26.39
CA THR A 6 -1.88 0.43 25.78
C THR A 6 -1.53 0.97 24.39
N LEU A 7 -0.23 1.11 24.11
CA LEU A 7 0.29 1.64 22.84
C LEU A 7 1.20 0.61 22.19
N GLN A 8 1.16 0.53 20.87
CA GLN A 8 2.06 -0.29 20.07
C GLN A 8 3.14 0.62 19.46
N VAL A 9 4.40 0.33 19.75
CA VAL A 9 5.54 1.03 19.17
C VAL A 9 6.00 0.30 17.91
N PHE A 10 5.98 0.97 16.76
CA PHE A 10 6.26 0.35 15.46
C PHE A 10 7.72 -0.04 15.28
N GLU A 11 8.66 0.83 15.67
CA GLU A 11 10.11 0.55 15.64
C GLU A 11 10.57 -0.44 16.73
N GLY A 12 9.68 -0.77 17.67
CA GLY A 12 9.98 -1.60 18.84
C GLY A 12 10.32 -0.78 20.09
N THR A 13 10.54 -1.49 21.20
CA THR A 13 10.76 -0.87 22.52
C THR A 13 12.23 -0.90 22.94
N GLU A 14 13.12 -1.38 22.09
CA GLU A 14 14.54 -1.46 22.39
C GLU A 14 15.15 -0.05 22.47
N GLY A 15 15.90 0.23 23.54
CA GLY A 15 16.50 1.55 23.76
C GLY A 15 15.57 2.63 24.30
N ILE A 16 14.27 2.35 24.48
CA ILE A 16 13.33 3.31 25.10
C ILE A 16 13.45 3.25 26.63
N PRO A 17 13.86 4.35 27.30
CA PRO A 17 13.96 4.37 28.75
C PRO A 17 12.57 4.52 29.40
N THR A 18 12.43 4.11 30.65
CA THR A 18 11.15 4.15 31.39
C THR A 18 10.65 5.57 31.71
N ASN A 19 11.49 6.58 31.55
CA ASN A 19 11.14 8.00 31.72
C ASN A 19 10.91 8.72 30.38
N ALA A 20 10.72 7.98 29.28
CA ALA A 20 10.37 8.55 27.99
C ALA A 20 9.02 9.30 28.08
N GLU A 21 8.94 10.43 27.39
CA GLU A 21 7.72 11.21 27.28
C GLU A 21 6.87 10.69 26.12
N VAL A 22 5.55 10.63 26.33
CA VAL A 22 4.57 10.23 25.32
C VAL A 22 3.67 11.42 25.02
N VAL A 23 3.58 11.79 23.75
CA VAL A 23 2.72 12.89 23.28
C VAL A 23 1.60 12.32 22.42
N PHE A 24 0.36 12.55 22.83
CA PHE A 24 -0.81 12.20 22.03
C PHE A 24 -1.04 13.28 20.97
N LEU A 25 -0.93 12.90 19.70
CA LEU A 25 -1.16 13.81 18.57
C LEU A 25 -2.65 14.18 18.40
N GLY A 26 -3.57 13.46 19.03
CA GLY A 26 -5.01 13.73 19.01
C GLY A 26 -5.68 13.55 17.64
N LYS A 27 -4.97 12.96 16.67
CA LYS A 27 -5.45 12.69 15.32
C LYS A 27 -5.07 11.27 14.88
N SER A 28 -5.88 10.68 14.01
CA SER A 28 -5.59 9.41 13.35
C SER A 28 -4.37 9.55 12.42
N PRO A 29 -3.73 8.44 12.02
CA PRO A 29 -2.71 8.48 10.96
C PRO A 29 -3.27 9.11 9.68
N THR A 30 -2.49 9.99 9.05
CA THR A 30 -2.91 10.80 7.91
C THR A 30 -1.85 10.79 6.82
N LEU A 31 -2.29 10.87 5.56
CA LEU A 31 -1.45 11.14 4.41
C LEU A 31 -1.64 12.59 3.97
N LYS A 32 -0.54 13.30 3.66
CA LYS A 32 -0.60 14.59 2.96
C LYS A 32 -0.87 14.32 1.48
N VAL A 33 -2.08 14.64 1.00
CA VAL A 33 -2.45 14.45 -0.41
C VAL A 33 -2.30 15.74 -1.19
N SER A 34 -1.63 15.64 -2.33
CA SER A 34 -1.49 16.68 -3.35
C SER A 34 -0.96 16.10 -4.65
N ASP A 35 -0.98 16.89 -5.72
CA ASP A 35 -0.35 16.51 -6.99
C ASP A 35 1.17 16.27 -6.86
N GLN A 36 1.80 16.77 -5.78
CA GLN A 36 3.23 16.56 -5.50
C GLN A 36 3.56 15.11 -5.13
N LEU A 37 2.56 14.26 -4.86
CA LEU A 37 2.75 12.82 -4.69
C LEU A 37 3.27 12.15 -5.96
N ALA A 38 2.89 12.68 -7.12
CA ALA A 38 3.25 12.11 -8.42
C ALA A 38 4.75 12.24 -8.69
N GLY A 39 5.38 11.15 -9.13
CA GLY A 39 6.83 11.07 -9.35
C GLY A 39 7.66 10.73 -8.12
N ARG A 40 7.02 10.43 -6.98
CA ARG A 40 7.72 10.33 -5.69
C ARG A 40 7.60 8.95 -5.04
N PHE A 41 8.58 8.67 -4.19
CA PHE A 41 8.64 7.45 -3.38
C PHE A 41 8.62 7.82 -1.90
N PHE A 42 7.80 7.11 -1.13
CA PHE A 42 7.50 7.36 0.28
C PHE A 42 7.70 6.10 1.13
N ASN A 43 7.92 6.29 2.44
CA ASN A 43 7.90 5.22 3.44
C ASN A 43 6.45 4.87 3.85
N ALA A 44 6.29 4.00 4.86
CA ALA A 44 4.99 3.62 5.43
C ALA A 44 4.24 4.75 6.15
N PHE A 45 4.92 5.84 6.48
CA PHE A 45 4.39 7.02 7.17
C PHE A 45 4.01 8.15 6.19
N GLY A 46 4.33 8.01 4.91
CA GLY A 46 4.12 9.04 3.90
C GLY A 46 5.26 10.05 3.77
N ASP A 47 6.42 9.79 4.39
CA ASP A 47 7.61 10.64 4.27
C ASP A 47 8.42 10.27 3.01
N PRO A 48 8.95 11.24 2.27
CA PRO A 48 9.72 10.94 1.06
C PRO A 48 11.03 10.21 1.33
N ILE A 49 11.29 9.13 0.59
CA ILE A 49 12.53 8.31 0.65
C ILE A 49 13.42 8.48 -0.59
N ASP A 50 13.01 9.34 -1.52
CA ASP A 50 13.75 9.64 -2.75
C ASP A 50 14.76 10.80 -2.60
N GLY A 51 14.85 11.40 -1.42
CA GLY A 51 15.71 12.56 -1.13
C GLY A 51 15.19 13.89 -1.68
N GLY A 52 13.95 13.92 -2.22
CA GLY A 52 13.29 15.16 -2.59
C GLY A 52 12.69 15.92 -1.39
N PRO A 53 12.13 17.11 -1.61
CA PRO A 53 11.54 17.91 -0.55
C PRO A 53 10.31 17.22 0.07
N GLU A 54 9.98 17.63 1.30
CA GLU A 54 8.69 17.32 1.91
C GLU A 54 7.55 17.82 1.02
N ILE A 55 6.46 17.05 1.05
CA ILE A 55 5.25 17.40 0.31
C ILE A 55 4.35 18.31 1.16
N GLU A 56 3.75 19.29 0.49
CA GLU A 56 2.66 20.07 1.03
C GLU A 56 1.33 19.56 0.47
N GLY A 57 0.28 19.58 1.28
CA GLY A 57 -1.02 19.05 0.87
C GLY A 57 -2.05 19.06 1.99
N GLN A 58 -3.25 18.61 1.64
CA GLN A 58 -4.31 18.38 2.61
C GLN A 58 -4.00 17.11 3.42
N GLU A 59 -4.09 17.17 4.74
CA GLU A 59 -4.02 15.95 5.56
C GLU A 59 -5.35 15.18 5.47
N VAL A 60 -5.30 13.96 4.96
CA VAL A 60 -6.45 13.04 4.87
C VAL A 60 -6.19 11.83 5.74
N PRO A 61 -7.10 11.45 6.66
CA PRO A 61 -6.97 10.23 7.44
C PRO A 61 -6.92 9.00 6.54
N ILE A 62 -6.01 8.08 6.84
CA ILE A 62 -5.94 6.80 6.15
C ILE A 62 -6.98 5.81 6.70
N GLY A 63 -7.27 4.73 5.98
CA GLY A 63 -8.29 3.76 6.39
C GLY A 63 -9.70 4.33 6.32
N GLY A 64 -9.99 5.05 5.23
CA GLY A 64 -11.28 5.71 5.01
C GLY A 64 -12.48 4.76 5.05
N PRO A 65 -13.70 5.29 5.24
CA PRO A 65 -14.90 4.47 5.32
C PRO A 65 -15.20 3.78 3.98
N SER A 66 -15.79 2.58 4.04
CA SER A 66 -16.18 1.86 2.83
C SER A 66 -17.18 2.64 1.97
N VAL A 67 -17.01 2.55 0.65
CA VAL A 67 -17.91 3.21 -0.32
C VAL A 67 -19.34 2.68 -0.21
N ASN A 68 -20.30 3.60 -0.08
CA ASN A 68 -21.73 3.29 -0.05
C ASN A 68 -22.16 2.46 -1.27
N PRO A 69 -22.74 1.25 -1.08
CA PRO A 69 -23.15 0.36 -2.18
C PRO A 69 -24.05 1.01 -3.23
N VAL A 70 -24.95 1.92 -2.83
CA VAL A 70 -25.89 2.60 -3.74
C VAL A 70 -25.17 3.57 -4.69
N ARG A 71 -24.00 4.07 -4.29
CA ARG A 71 -23.18 4.99 -5.09
C ARG A 71 -22.19 4.27 -6.00
N ARG A 72 -22.07 2.93 -5.90
CA ARG A 72 -21.12 2.16 -6.70
C ARG A 72 -21.62 2.07 -8.15
N LYS A 73 -20.74 2.41 -9.09
CA LYS A 73 -20.93 2.13 -10.50
C LYS A 73 -20.42 0.73 -10.81
N GLN A 74 -21.07 0.04 -11.73
CA GLN A 74 -20.56 -1.25 -12.20
C GLN A 74 -19.28 -1.02 -13.03
N PRO A 75 -18.22 -1.81 -12.78
CA PRO A 75 -17.06 -1.90 -13.66
C PRO A 75 -17.46 -2.14 -15.11
N SER A 76 -17.00 -1.31 -16.06
CA SER A 76 -17.39 -1.45 -17.47
C SER A 76 -16.30 -1.13 -18.48
N GLU A 77 -15.24 -0.39 -18.12
CA GLU A 77 -14.16 -0.08 -19.06
C GLU A 77 -13.07 -1.15 -19.03
N LEU A 78 -12.70 -1.66 -20.21
CA LEU A 78 -11.65 -2.65 -20.39
C LEU A 78 -10.27 -2.01 -20.18
N ILE A 79 -9.39 -2.73 -19.48
CA ILE A 79 -7.98 -2.36 -19.31
C ILE A 79 -7.14 -3.38 -20.08
N ALA A 80 -6.54 -2.93 -21.19
CA ALA A 80 -5.66 -3.78 -21.98
C ALA A 80 -4.30 -3.92 -21.29
N THR A 81 -3.91 -5.16 -20.96
CA THR A 81 -2.62 -5.44 -20.32
C THR A 81 -1.51 -5.76 -21.32
N GLY A 82 -1.89 -6.11 -22.56
CA GLY A 82 -0.97 -6.58 -23.60
C GLY A 82 -0.43 -7.98 -23.34
N ILE A 83 -0.99 -8.71 -22.36
CA ILE A 83 -0.67 -10.10 -22.08
C ILE A 83 -1.85 -10.92 -22.57
N ALA A 84 -1.68 -11.63 -23.69
CA ALA A 84 -2.77 -12.39 -24.34
C ALA A 84 -3.47 -13.36 -23.37
N GLY A 85 -2.72 -13.98 -22.46
CA GLY A 85 -3.27 -14.85 -21.43
C GLY A 85 -4.27 -14.15 -20.50
N ILE A 86 -4.02 -12.89 -20.13
CA ILE A 86 -4.90 -12.07 -19.31
C ILE A 86 -6.03 -11.52 -20.19
N ASP A 87 -5.69 -10.84 -21.27
CA ASP A 87 -6.66 -10.10 -22.08
C ASP A 87 -7.73 -11.01 -22.71
N LEU A 88 -7.39 -12.24 -23.11
CA LEU A 88 -8.33 -13.18 -23.75
C LEU A 88 -9.11 -14.05 -22.77
N ASN A 89 -8.51 -14.44 -21.64
CA ASN A 89 -9.11 -15.41 -20.72
C ASN A 89 -9.67 -14.77 -19.45
N ASN A 90 -9.03 -13.70 -18.96
CA ASN A 90 -9.33 -13.04 -17.69
C ASN A 90 -9.19 -11.52 -17.84
N THR A 91 -9.96 -10.95 -18.77
CA THR A 91 -9.88 -9.53 -19.11
C THR A 91 -10.07 -8.64 -17.88
N LEU A 92 -9.17 -7.67 -17.68
CA LEU A 92 -9.26 -6.72 -16.59
C LEU A 92 -10.28 -5.62 -16.93
N VAL A 93 -11.09 -5.24 -15.94
CA VAL A 93 -11.97 -4.06 -16.05
C VAL A 93 -11.71 -3.05 -14.93
N SER A 94 -11.95 -1.78 -15.24
CA SER A 94 -11.84 -0.65 -14.31
C SER A 94 -12.68 -0.86 -13.04
N GLY A 95 -12.07 -0.66 -11.87
CA GLY A 95 -12.74 -0.86 -10.58
C GLY A 95 -12.81 -2.32 -10.11
N GLN A 96 -12.22 -3.26 -10.85
CA GLN A 96 -12.06 -4.64 -10.40
C GLN A 96 -10.83 -4.78 -9.49
N LYS A 97 -10.92 -5.69 -8.51
CA LYS A 97 -9.78 -6.18 -7.73
C LYS A 97 -9.42 -7.57 -8.26
N ILE A 98 -8.24 -7.76 -8.85
CA ILE A 98 -7.75 -9.09 -9.28
C ILE A 98 -6.38 -9.36 -8.65
N PRO A 99 -6.22 -10.46 -7.89
CA PRO A 99 -4.92 -10.86 -7.36
C PRO A 99 -4.07 -11.59 -8.41
N PHE A 100 -2.77 -11.38 -8.37
CA PHE A 100 -1.78 -12.26 -9.00
C PHE A 100 -1.32 -13.30 -7.97
N LEU A 101 -1.65 -14.57 -8.21
CA LEU A 101 -1.20 -15.67 -7.36
C LEU A 101 0.01 -16.34 -7.99
N THR A 102 1.08 -16.46 -7.23
CA THR A 102 2.38 -16.87 -7.74
C THR A 102 3.23 -17.48 -6.63
N ASP A 103 4.13 -18.38 -7.01
CA ASP A 103 5.20 -18.83 -6.13
C ASP A 103 6.27 -17.74 -5.98
N PRO A 104 7.02 -17.69 -4.85
CA PRO A 104 8.03 -16.66 -4.59
C PRO A 104 9.14 -16.58 -5.65
N ASP A 105 9.48 -17.69 -6.30
CA ASP A 105 10.60 -17.78 -7.27
C ASP A 105 10.23 -17.29 -8.68
N GLN A 106 8.96 -16.93 -8.91
CA GLN A 106 8.49 -16.49 -10.22
C GLN A 106 8.69 -14.97 -10.39
N PRO A 107 8.83 -14.47 -11.63
CA PRO A 107 9.08 -13.05 -11.90
C PRO A 107 7.82 -12.16 -11.79
N PHE A 108 7.05 -12.27 -10.70
CA PHE A 108 5.77 -11.57 -10.55
C PHE A 108 5.93 -10.05 -10.52
N ASN A 109 6.98 -9.52 -9.89
CA ASN A 109 7.31 -8.08 -9.92
C ASN A 109 7.49 -7.55 -11.35
N GLN A 110 8.12 -8.35 -12.22
CA GLN A 110 8.36 -7.97 -13.62
C GLN A 110 7.06 -7.99 -14.42
N VAL A 111 6.19 -8.97 -14.19
CA VAL A 111 4.87 -9.04 -14.82
C VAL A 111 4.02 -7.85 -14.36
N MET A 112 3.98 -7.52 -13.08
CA MET A 112 3.23 -6.38 -12.55
C MET A 112 3.73 -5.05 -13.12
N ALA A 113 5.05 -4.84 -13.17
CA ALA A 113 5.63 -3.64 -13.78
C ALA A 113 5.24 -3.51 -15.26
N ASN A 114 5.29 -4.61 -16.02
CA ASN A 114 4.87 -4.63 -17.42
C ASN A 114 3.38 -4.30 -17.61
N VAL A 115 2.51 -4.86 -16.77
CA VAL A 115 1.06 -4.55 -16.78
C VAL A 115 0.85 -3.07 -16.47
N ALA A 116 1.52 -2.53 -15.46
CA ALA A 116 1.38 -1.14 -15.07
C ALA A 116 1.83 -0.15 -16.15
N LEU A 117 2.97 -0.44 -16.81
CA LEU A 117 3.47 0.38 -17.91
C LEU A 117 2.56 0.38 -19.14
N ARG A 118 1.85 -0.74 -19.39
CA ARG A 118 0.95 -0.89 -20.55
C ARG A 118 -0.46 -0.41 -20.27
N ALA A 119 -0.89 -0.39 -19.02
CA ALA A 119 -2.20 0.08 -18.63
C ALA A 119 -2.35 1.58 -18.94
N GLU A 120 -3.38 1.92 -19.72
CA GLU A 120 -3.78 3.29 -20.03
C GLU A 120 -4.42 3.95 -18.80
N THR A 121 -3.57 4.41 -17.88
CA THR A 121 -3.95 4.96 -16.57
C THR A 121 -3.28 6.31 -16.34
N ASP A 122 -3.93 7.23 -15.66
CA ASP A 122 -3.34 8.53 -15.35
C ASP A 122 -2.29 8.39 -14.24
N LYS A 123 -2.56 7.54 -13.24
CA LYS A 123 -1.67 7.29 -12.09
C LYS A 123 -1.48 5.80 -11.82
N ILE A 124 -0.28 5.43 -11.44
CA ILE A 124 0.12 4.08 -11.00
C ILE A 124 0.59 4.21 -9.56
N ILE A 125 -0.04 3.49 -8.65
CA ILE A 125 0.30 3.52 -7.22
C ILE A 125 0.86 2.16 -6.82
N LEU A 126 2.10 2.13 -6.33
CA LEU A 126 2.77 0.92 -5.87
C LEU A 126 2.80 0.92 -4.33
N GLY A 127 2.20 -0.09 -3.70
CA GLY A 127 2.31 -0.38 -2.28
C GLY A 127 3.23 -1.58 -2.07
N GLY A 128 4.49 -1.30 -1.76
CA GLY A 128 5.55 -2.25 -1.47
C GLY A 128 5.63 -2.64 0.01
N MET A 129 5.40 -3.91 0.33
CA MET A 129 5.42 -4.45 1.69
C MET A 129 6.48 -5.55 1.78
N GLY A 130 7.50 -5.32 2.61
CA GLY A 130 8.59 -6.29 2.78
C GLY A 130 9.44 -6.49 1.52
N MET A 131 9.56 -5.47 0.67
CA MET A 131 10.32 -5.57 -0.58
C MET A 131 11.81 -5.64 -0.30
N THR A 132 12.54 -6.40 -1.11
CA THR A 132 14.01 -6.31 -1.11
C THR A 132 14.45 -4.97 -1.70
N ASN A 133 15.64 -4.50 -1.31
CA ASN A 133 16.20 -3.29 -1.91
C ASN A 133 16.39 -3.43 -3.44
N ASP A 134 16.69 -4.64 -3.91
CA ASP A 134 16.82 -4.93 -5.34
C ASP A 134 15.47 -4.81 -6.08
N ASP A 135 14.38 -5.31 -5.49
CA ASP A 135 13.03 -5.15 -6.06
C ASP A 135 12.60 -3.68 -6.11
N TYR A 136 12.86 -2.93 -5.03
CA TYR A 136 12.59 -1.49 -4.98
C TYR A 136 13.34 -0.75 -6.10
N LEU A 137 14.65 -1.00 -6.23
CA LEU A 137 15.46 -0.41 -7.29
C LEU A 137 15.01 -0.85 -8.68
N TYR A 138 14.57 -2.09 -8.84
CA TYR A 138 13.99 -2.59 -10.08
C TYR A 138 12.80 -1.76 -10.52
N PHE A 139 11.78 -1.58 -9.67
CA PHE A 139 10.61 -0.76 -10.01
C PHE A 139 11.01 0.67 -10.32
N LYS A 140 11.85 1.29 -9.49
CA LYS A 140 12.34 2.65 -9.71
C LYS A 140 13.01 2.82 -11.08
N ASN A 141 13.89 1.88 -11.45
CA ASN A 141 14.60 1.91 -12.72
C ASN A 141 13.68 1.65 -13.92
N VAL A 142 12.82 0.64 -13.84
CA VAL A 142 11.87 0.29 -14.92
C VAL A 142 10.97 1.48 -15.25
N PHE A 143 10.46 2.13 -14.22
CA PHE A 143 9.55 3.25 -14.36
C PHE A 143 10.23 4.54 -14.84
N SER A 144 11.44 4.82 -14.35
CA SER A 144 12.25 5.94 -14.82
C SER A 144 12.61 5.78 -16.31
N ASN A 145 13.06 4.58 -16.70
CA ASN A 145 13.44 4.28 -18.09
C ASN A 145 12.26 4.35 -19.07
N ALA A 146 11.04 4.06 -18.59
CA ALA A 146 9.84 4.14 -19.40
C ALA A 146 9.29 5.58 -19.55
N GLY A 147 9.93 6.58 -18.92
CA GLY A 147 9.42 7.96 -18.89
C GLY A 147 8.06 8.08 -18.18
N ALA A 148 7.73 7.12 -17.33
CA ALA A 148 6.46 7.05 -16.61
C ALA A 148 6.55 7.60 -15.18
N LEU A 149 7.70 8.15 -14.79
CA LEU A 149 7.97 8.58 -13.43
C LEU A 149 6.88 9.52 -12.90
N ASP A 150 6.47 10.53 -13.68
CA ASP A 150 5.43 11.51 -13.32
C ASP A 150 4.04 10.90 -13.09
N ARG A 151 3.82 9.64 -13.44
CA ARG A 151 2.57 8.90 -13.21
C ARG A 151 2.61 8.07 -11.94
N ILE A 152 3.77 7.92 -11.30
CA ILE A 152 3.97 6.91 -10.25
C ILE A 152 4.02 7.51 -8.87
N ILE A 153 3.36 6.83 -7.95
CA ILE A 153 3.37 7.14 -6.53
C ILE A 153 3.69 5.83 -5.84
N SER A 154 4.74 5.79 -5.04
CA SER A 154 5.17 4.52 -4.43
C SER A 154 5.26 4.68 -2.92
N PHE A 155 4.62 3.79 -2.18
CA PHE A 155 4.79 3.62 -0.74
C PHE A 155 5.54 2.32 -0.53
N VAL A 156 6.73 2.38 0.07
CA VAL A 156 7.64 1.23 0.15
C VAL A 156 8.05 1.01 1.60
N ASN A 157 7.89 -0.23 2.03
CA ASN A 157 8.52 -0.80 3.22
C ASN A 157 9.47 -1.89 2.74
N THR A 158 10.76 -1.75 3.08
CA THR A 158 11.79 -2.73 2.72
C THR A 158 11.90 -3.82 3.78
N THR A 159 12.65 -4.88 3.49
CA THR A 159 12.95 -5.95 4.46
C THR A 159 13.73 -5.48 5.69
N GLU A 160 14.37 -4.31 5.63
CA GLU A 160 15.11 -3.70 6.75
C GLU A 160 14.19 -2.94 7.70
N ASN A 161 13.01 -2.54 7.24
CA ASN A 161 12.06 -1.80 8.04
C ASN A 161 11.24 -2.73 8.97
N PRO A 162 10.76 -2.22 10.11
CA PRO A 162 9.90 -2.97 11.01
C PRO A 162 8.67 -3.59 10.31
N PRO A 163 8.34 -4.87 10.57
CA PRO A 163 7.20 -5.52 9.92
C PRO A 163 5.86 -4.83 10.19
N VAL A 164 5.70 -4.18 11.35
CA VAL A 164 4.45 -3.52 11.75
C VAL A 164 4.09 -2.36 10.81
N GLU A 165 5.09 -1.67 10.27
CA GLU A 165 4.88 -0.56 9.33
C GLU A 165 4.22 -1.02 8.02
N ARG A 166 4.37 -2.29 7.64
CA ARG A 166 3.74 -2.86 6.44
C ARG A 166 2.22 -2.75 6.48
N LEU A 167 1.64 -2.70 7.68
CA LEU A 167 0.20 -2.59 7.86
C LEU A 167 -0.37 -1.26 7.35
N LEU A 168 0.45 -0.20 7.37
CA LEU A 168 0.04 1.14 6.90
C LEU A 168 0.11 1.29 5.39
N ILE A 169 0.95 0.49 4.70
CA ILE A 169 1.24 0.67 3.27
C ILE A 169 -0.02 0.55 2.40
N PRO A 170 -0.89 -0.46 2.55
CA PRO A 170 -2.14 -0.52 1.77
C PRO A 170 -3.03 0.69 1.99
N ASP A 171 -3.19 1.13 3.24
CA ASP A 171 -4.03 2.27 3.58
C ASP A 171 -3.47 3.58 3.00
N MET A 172 -2.15 3.77 3.03
CA MET A 172 -1.48 4.91 2.37
C MET A 172 -1.71 4.90 0.86
N ALA A 173 -1.48 3.75 0.22
CA ALA A 173 -1.65 3.58 -1.22
C ALA A 173 -3.10 3.81 -1.66
N LEU A 174 -4.08 3.27 -0.91
CA LEU A 174 -5.50 3.42 -1.20
C LEU A 174 -5.99 4.85 -0.94
N THR A 175 -5.49 5.53 0.10
CA THR A 175 -5.82 6.95 0.36
C THR A 175 -5.34 7.84 -0.80
N ALA A 176 -4.11 7.61 -1.28
CA ALA A 176 -3.62 8.30 -2.47
C ALA A 176 -4.47 7.94 -3.71
N ALA A 177 -4.87 6.68 -3.86
CA ALA A 177 -5.69 6.25 -4.98
C ALA A 177 -7.07 6.93 -5.00
N GLU A 178 -7.72 7.02 -3.84
CA GLU A 178 -9.02 7.69 -3.70
C GLU A 178 -8.94 9.18 -4.01
N TYR A 179 -7.87 9.86 -3.58
CA TYR A 179 -7.64 11.27 -3.92
C TYR A 179 -7.60 11.51 -5.44
N PHE A 180 -6.81 10.73 -6.18
CA PHE A 180 -6.73 10.90 -7.63
C PHE A 180 -7.98 10.36 -8.36
N ALA A 181 -8.53 9.22 -7.93
CA ALA A 181 -9.65 8.59 -8.61
C ALA A 181 -10.99 9.30 -8.35
N VAL A 182 -11.27 9.68 -7.11
CA VAL A 182 -12.58 10.23 -6.71
C VAL A 182 -12.60 11.74 -6.80
N GLU A 183 -11.56 12.43 -6.31
CA GLU A 183 -11.55 13.91 -6.30
C GLU A 183 -11.10 14.49 -7.65
N HIS A 184 -10.16 13.83 -8.34
CA HIS A 184 -9.60 14.30 -9.61
C HIS A 184 -10.15 13.55 -10.84
N ASN A 185 -11.02 12.56 -10.64
CA ASN A 185 -11.64 11.75 -11.70
C ASN A 185 -10.61 11.14 -12.67
N GLN A 186 -9.47 10.69 -12.13
CA GLN A 186 -8.36 10.08 -12.87
C GLN A 186 -8.46 8.54 -12.84
N LYS A 187 -7.94 7.89 -13.87
CA LYS A 187 -7.79 6.43 -13.94
C LYS A 187 -6.57 6.02 -13.12
N VAL A 188 -6.80 5.36 -11.99
CA VAL A 188 -5.73 4.92 -11.08
C VAL A 188 -5.61 3.40 -11.12
N LEU A 189 -4.39 2.89 -11.26
CA LEU A 189 -4.06 1.48 -11.04
C LEU A 189 -3.23 1.35 -9.77
N VAL A 190 -3.72 0.53 -8.83
CA VAL A 190 -3.01 0.22 -7.58
C VAL A 190 -2.40 -1.17 -7.67
N LEU A 191 -1.11 -1.28 -7.40
CA LEU A 191 -0.35 -2.51 -7.30
C LEU A 191 0.08 -2.70 -5.86
N LEU A 192 -0.33 -3.79 -5.21
CA LEU A 192 0.08 -4.13 -3.85
C LEU A 192 0.94 -5.38 -3.89
N THR A 193 2.16 -5.30 -3.37
CA THR A 193 3.14 -6.40 -3.36
C THR A 193 4.06 -6.30 -2.14
N ASP A 194 4.30 -7.33 -1.34
CA ASP A 194 3.66 -8.64 -1.35
C ASP A 194 2.59 -8.73 -0.23
N MET A 195 1.39 -9.17 -0.60
CA MET A 195 0.29 -9.40 0.33
C MET A 195 0.58 -10.54 1.33
N THR A 196 1.48 -11.47 0.99
CA THR A 196 1.96 -12.49 1.92
C THR A 196 2.72 -11.84 3.08
N SER A 197 3.62 -10.90 2.77
CA SER A 197 4.37 -10.14 3.78
C SER A 197 3.48 -9.27 4.66
N TYR A 198 2.34 -8.81 4.14
CA TYR A 198 1.31 -8.12 4.90
C TYR A 198 0.58 -9.06 5.87
N ALA A 199 0.17 -10.25 5.41
CA ALA A 199 -0.47 -11.25 6.26
C ALA A 199 0.46 -11.73 7.39
N ASP A 200 1.75 -11.90 7.09
CA ASP A 200 2.76 -12.23 8.10
C ASP A 200 2.91 -11.10 9.14
N ALA A 201 2.88 -9.84 8.71
CA ALA A 201 2.90 -8.70 9.62
C ALA A 201 1.68 -8.69 10.55
N LEU A 202 0.48 -8.97 10.02
CA LEU A 202 -0.74 -9.13 10.82
C LEU A 202 -0.60 -10.26 11.85
N ALA A 203 -0.05 -11.41 11.46
CA ALA A 203 0.20 -12.51 12.37
C ALA A 203 1.18 -12.14 13.49
N ILE A 204 2.28 -11.43 13.17
CA ILE A 204 3.25 -10.94 14.17
C ILE A 204 2.56 -10.01 15.17
N VAL A 205 1.74 -9.08 14.71
CA VAL A 205 1.02 -8.14 15.60
C VAL A 205 0.01 -8.87 16.47
N SER A 206 -0.80 -9.75 15.89
CA SER A 206 -1.77 -10.59 16.62
C SER A 206 -1.09 -11.41 17.72
N ASN A 207 0.04 -12.04 17.42
CA ASN A 207 0.80 -12.83 18.40
C ASN A 207 1.41 -11.95 19.51
N ARG A 208 1.88 -10.74 19.19
CA ARG A 208 2.39 -9.79 20.20
C ARG A 208 1.28 -9.23 21.09
N MET A 209 0.05 -9.21 20.62
CA MET A 209 -1.14 -8.81 21.37
C MET A 209 -1.75 -9.98 22.18
N ASP A 210 -1.07 -11.13 22.27
CA ASP A 210 -1.56 -12.35 22.92
C ASP A 210 -2.94 -12.81 22.40
N GLN A 211 -3.26 -12.50 21.14
CA GLN A 211 -4.48 -13.01 20.52
C GLN A 211 -4.32 -14.50 20.20
N ILE A 212 -5.40 -15.26 20.37
CA ILE A 212 -5.40 -16.69 20.07
C ILE A 212 -5.31 -16.88 18.55
N PRO A 213 -4.27 -17.54 18.04
CA PRO A 213 -4.14 -17.78 16.61
C PRO A 213 -5.26 -18.69 16.11
N SER A 214 -5.69 -18.46 14.87
CA SER A 214 -6.67 -19.29 14.17
C SER A 214 -5.97 -20.30 13.27
N LYS A 215 -6.58 -20.61 12.12
CA LYS A 215 -6.01 -21.51 11.12
C LYS A 215 -4.63 -21.03 10.65
N ASP A 216 -3.69 -21.96 10.50
CA ASP A 216 -2.33 -21.73 10.00
C ASP A 216 -1.57 -20.62 10.75
N SER A 217 -1.85 -20.44 12.05
CA SER A 217 -1.27 -19.40 12.91
C SER A 217 -1.60 -17.96 12.51
N MET A 218 -2.61 -17.78 11.66
CA MET A 218 -3.07 -16.47 11.21
C MET A 218 -4.11 -15.87 12.19
N PRO A 219 -4.28 -14.54 12.22
CA PRO A 219 -5.30 -13.89 13.03
C PRO A 219 -6.70 -14.34 12.62
N GLY A 220 -7.61 -14.47 13.59
CA GLY A 220 -9.02 -14.77 13.29
C GLY A 220 -9.73 -13.68 12.49
N SER A 221 -9.21 -12.45 12.51
CA SER A 221 -9.72 -11.30 11.78
C SER A 221 -9.21 -11.18 10.35
N LEU A 222 -8.27 -12.02 9.90
CA LEU A 222 -7.55 -11.86 8.63
C LEU A 222 -8.48 -11.60 7.43
N TYR A 223 -9.63 -12.29 7.37
CA TYR A 223 -10.61 -12.08 6.30
C TYR A 223 -11.18 -10.66 6.29
N SER A 224 -11.48 -10.11 7.47
CA SER A 224 -12.01 -8.75 7.61
C SER A 224 -10.93 -7.70 7.35
N ASP A 225 -9.69 -7.98 7.75
CA ASP A 225 -8.55 -7.07 7.56
C ASP A 225 -8.18 -6.92 6.07
N LEU A 226 -8.42 -7.96 5.25
CA LEU A 226 -8.18 -7.93 3.80
C LEU A 226 -9.34 -7.35 2.96
N ALA A 227 -10.53 -7.13 3.54
CA ALA A 227 -11.77 -6.83 2.81
C ALA A 227 -11.92 -5.33 2.45
#